data_AF-A0A084Y257-F1
#
_entry.id   AF-A0A084Y257-F1
#
_cell.length_a   1.000
_cell.length_b   1.000
_cell.length_c   1.000
_cell.angle_alpha   90.00
_cell.angle_beta   90.00
_cell.angle_gamma   90.00
#
_symmetry.space_group_name_H-M   'P 1'
#
loop_
_entity.id
_entity.type
_entity.pdbx_description
1 polymer ?
#
loop_
_entity_poly.entity_id
_entity_poly.type
_entity_poly.pdbx_seq_one_letter_code
_entity_poly.pdbx_strand_id
1 'polypeptide(L)'
;MGGREVGGLANLLSAHRDLANPRHRDEVAQLWGVPSVPAAPGRTAVELFAALKRGVVKAVWIACTNPAQSLPDQSEVRAALRAADFVVLQEAYANTDTATYADLLLPATTWGEKEGTVTNSERCITHLTPAVAPPGEARHDWQIAVDFARRLGARLEQALTAKLFPYADAEAVFNEHRESTRGRDLDITGLSYALLDAAGPQQWPFPAGASHGRQRLYEDGVFTTPSGRARFVPVEHQPTAESTDARRPISLLSGRLRDQWHGMSRTGRVARLFNLDDEPLLSMHPDDLRQHGLVAGDLAEVDSARGDIVVRVKPDAGLARGCAWLPMHWGSQFMNSPGVNTLTASARDPYSQQPELKHAAVAVNKADLPWQMVILRKTGSGELAAPTLLARARTLLGEFAFASVGLYGRAEPLVIFRAAHPQALPESRLQEIDTLFGLGDNTAVIVYADPRRQISKRALAPDGKLTGVRLAGETQAEAWLKEVMADDTLDAELIRWAVAPIGQRPGRLPPRSHVVCKCADVTAAQITGDLATGATLAMLQKQRKCGTFCGSCLPELRQMISGQALRASDAAVL
;
A
#
# COMPACT_ATOMS: atom_id res chain seq x y z
N MET A 1 -1.07 10.76 -13.32
CA MET A 1 -0.58 12.16 -13.32
C MET A 1 -1.71 13.18 -13.51
N GLY A 2 -2.89 12.77 -14.00
CA GLY A 2 -4.02 13.67 -14.26
C GLY A 2 -4.47 14.58 -13.12
N GLY A 3 -4.26 14.22 -11.85
CA GLY A 3 -4.62 15.07 -10.71
C GLY A 3 -3.99 16.48 -10.74
N ARG A 4 -2.77 16.63 -11.27
CA ARG A 4 -2.15 17.97 -11.42
C ARG A 4 -2.72 18.74 -12.60
N GLU A 5 -3.05 18.03 -13.68
CA GLU A 5 -3.61 18.60 -14.91
C GLU A 5 -4.96 19.28 -14.60
N VAL A 6 -5.76 18.70 -13.71
CA VAL A 6 -7.08 19.22 -13.28
C VAL A 6 -7.02 20.21 -12.11
N GLY A 7 -5.83 20.64 -11.66
CA GLY A 7 -5.70 21.62 -10.57
C GLY A 7 -5.78 21.03 -9.14
N GLY A 8 -5.43 19.76 -8.95
CA GLY A 8 -5.48 19.07 -7.65
C GLY A 8 -4.38 19.48 -6.64
N LEU A 9 -3.80 20.68 -6.75
CA LEU A 9 -2.82 21.23 -5.80
C LEU A 9 -3.32 22.55 -5.23
N ALA A 10 -2.99 22.84 -3.98
CA ALA A 10 -3.45 24.03 -3.28
C ALA A 10 -3.03 25.37 -3.92
N ASN A 11 -2.02 25.35 -4.79
CA ASN A 11 -1.44 26.50 -5.47
C ASN A 11 -1.59 26.45 -7.01
N LEU A 12 -2.34 25.49 -7.56
CA LEU A 12 -2.44 25.27 -9.01
C LEU A 12 -3.90 25.21 -9.45
N LEU A 13 -4.24 26.00 -10.48
CA LEU A 13 -5.53 25.92 -11.17
C LEU A 13 -5.45 24.95 -12.37
N SER A 14 -6.61 24.49 -12.86
CA SER A 14 -6.70 23.57 -14.00
C SER A 14 -5.87 24.03 -15.22
N ALA A 15 -5.31 23.05 -15.92
CA ALA A 15 -4.49 23.18 -17.11
C ALA A 15 -3.19 23.99 -16.91
N HIS A 16 -2.43 23.60 -15.89
CA HIS A 16 -1.12 24.18 -15.53
C HIS A 16 -1.19 25.71 -15.35
N ARG A 17 -2.28 26.20 -14.76
CA ARG A 17 -2.45 27.63 -14.48
C ARG A 17 -1.90 27.94 -13.09
N ASP A 18 -0.87 28.78 -13.07
CA ASP A 18 -0.33 29.37 -11.84
C ASP A 18 -1.38 30.27 -11.17
N LEU A 19 -1.79 29.91 -9.95
CA LEU A 19 -2.76 30.66 -9.15
C LEU A 19 -2.26 32.07 -8.82
N ALA A 20 -0.95 32.29 -8.71
CA ALA A 20 -0.37 33.61 -8.42
C ALA A 20 -0.56 34.59 -9.58
N ASN A 21 -0.75 34.10 -10.81
CA ASN A 21 -0.90 34.92 -12.00
C ASN A 21 -2.35 35.45 -12.14
N PRO A 22 -2.58 36.78 -12.13
CA PRO A 22 -3.93 37.35 -12.26
C PRO A 22 -4.63 36.96 -13.56
N ARG A 23 -3.92 36.93 -14.69
CA ARG A 23 -4.49 36.55 -15.98
C ARG A 23 -5.00 35.10 -15.97
N HIS A 24 -4.26 34.19 -15.33
CA HIS A 24 -4.71 32.80 -15.21
C HIS A 24 -5.97 32.68 -14.35
N ARG A 25 -6.10 33.50 -13.29
CA ARG A 25 -7.32 33.55 -12.48
C ARG A 25 -8.50 34.09 -13.29
N ASP A 26 -8.28 35.13 -14.09
CA ASP A 26 -9.31 35.71 -14.96
C ASP A 26 -9.80 34.71 -16.02
N GLU A 27 -8.89 33.93 -16.62
CA GLU A 27 -9.23 32.86 -17.58
C GLU A 27 -10.16 31.82 -16.95
N VAL A 28 -9.89 31.38 -15.72
CA VAL A 28 -10.74 30.39 -15.01
C VAL A 28 -12.06 31.03 -14.56
N ALA A 29 -12.02 32.26 -14.06
CA ALA A 29 -13.22 33.00 -13.67
C ALA A 29 -14.17 33.18 -14.87
N GLN A 30 -13.63 33.52 -16.04
CA GLN A 30 -14.38 33.63 -17.28
C GLN A 30 -14.96 32.28 -17.72
N LEU A 31 -14.17 31.20 -17.67
CA LEU A 31 -14.64 29.86 -18.02
C LEU A 31 -15.84 29.43 -17.17
N TRP A 32 -15.77 29.63 -15.86
CA TRP A 32 -16.88 29.30 -14.94
C TRP A 32 -17.98 30.36 -14.89
N GLY A 33 -17.75 31.55 -15.46
CA GLY A 33 -18.67 32.67 -15.41
C GLY A 33 -18.88 33.23 -14.00
N VAL A 34 -17.85 33.18 -13.16
CA VAL A 34 -17.82 33.78 -11.82
C VAL A 34 -17.05 35.11 -11.85
N PRO A 35 -17.30 36.05 -10.92
CA PRO A 35 -16.62 37.35 -10.94
C PRO A 35 -15.12 37.26 -10.67
N SER A 36 -14.70 36.28 -9.86
CA SER A 36 -13.29 36.02 -9.57
C SER A 36 -13.10 34.64 -8.94
N VAL A 37 -11.86 34.16 -8.91
CA VAL A 37 -11.42 33.01 -8.12
C VAL A 37 -10.43 33.49 -7.03
N PRO A 38 -10.21 32.73 -5.94
CA PRO A 38 -9.32 33.14 -4.86
C PRO A 38 -7.92 33.55 -5.36
N ALA A 39 -7.37 34.63 -4.80
CA ALA A 39 -6.03 35.12 -5.16
C ALA A 39 -4.90 34.52 -4.31
N ALA A 40 -5.24 33.91 -3.17
CA ALA A 40 -4.29 33.29 -2.27
C ALA A 40 -4.32 31.75 -2.40
N PRO A 41 -3.16 31.08 -2.34
CA PRO A 41 -3.11 29.63 -2.34
C PRO A 41 -3.80 29.05 -1.08
N GLY A 42 -4.38 27.87 -1.27
CA GLY A 42 -4.85 27.05 -0.17
C GLY A 42 -3.68 26.53 0.67
N ARG A 43 -4.02 25.82 1.74
CA ARG A 43 -3.02 25.14 2.58
C ARG A 43 -2.54 23.86 1.90
N THR A 44 -1.24 23.61 1.96
CA THR A 44 -0.69 22.30 1.56
C THR A 44 -1.15 21.21 2.53
N ALA A 45 -1.01 19.93 2.17
CA ALA A 45 -1.54 18.84 2.99
C ALA A 45 -1.04 18.87 4.45
N VAL A 46 0.27 19.03 4.69
CA VAL A 46 0.81 19.07 6.06
C VAL A 46 0.32 20.32 6.82
N GLU A 47 0.24 21.47 6.14
CA GLU A 47 -0.26 22.72 6.74
C GLU A 47 -1.76 22.66 7.04
N LEU A 48 -2.54 21.96 6.22
CA LEU A 48 -3.96 21.74 6.40
C LEU A 48 -4.21 21.01 7.71
N PHE A 49 -3.52 19.89 7.97
CA PHE A 49 -3.66 19.14 9.21
C PHE A 49 -3.13 19.93 10.42
N ALA A 50 -2.04 20.68 10.28
CA ALA A 50 -1.58 21.56 11.35
C ALA A 50 -2.62 22.67 11.68
N ALA A 51 -3.29 23.22 10.66
CA ALA A 51 -4.34 24.23 10.84
C ALA A 51 -5.64 23.64 11.39
N LEU A 52 -5.96 22.39 11.03
CA LEU A 52 -7.08 21.62 11.57
C LEU A 52 -6.89 21.38 13.06
N LYS A 53 -5.69 20.93 13.48
CA LYS A 53 -5.35 20.75 14.90
C LYS A 53 -5.46 22.04 15.71
N ARG A 54 -5.07 23.19 15.13
CA ARG A 54 -5.20 24.51 15.78
C ARG A 54 -6.62 25.07 15.76
N GLY A 55 -7.59 24.38 15.14
CA GLY A 55 -8.96 24.85 15.02
C GLY A 55 -9.15 26.05 14.08
N VAL A 56 -8.15 26.35 13.23
CA VAL A 56 -8.25 27.39 12.17
C VAL A 56 -9.06 26.86 11.00
N VAL A 57 -8.85 25.59 10.63
CA VAL A 57 -9.74 24.85 9.75
C VAL A 57 -10.69 24.05 10.64
N LYS A 58 -12.00 24.14 10.38
CA LYS A 58 -13.03 23.48 11.20
C LYS A 58 -13.45 22.13 10.63
N ALA A 59 -13.65 22.08 9.33
CA ALA A 59 -14.06 20.88 8.62
C ALA A 59 -13.03 20.50 7.56
N VAL A 60 -12.89 19.19 7.31
CA VAL A 60 -12.05 18.65 6.25
C VAL A 60 -12.82 17.61 5.44
N TRP A 61 -12.73 17.70 4.11
CA TRP A 61 -13.24 16.68 3.20
C TRP A 61 -12.07 15.96 2.55
N ILE A 62 -11.93 14.68 2.89
CA ILE A 62 -10.88 13.79 2.44
C ILE A 62 -11.47 12.88 1.36
N ALA A 63 -10.96 12.97 0.13
CA ALA A 63 -11.39 12.14 -0.98
C ALA A 63 -10.20 11.36 -1.56
N CYS A 64 -10.41 10.06 -1.80
CA CYS A 64 -9.44 9.18 -2.47
C CYS A 64 -8.05 9.10 -1.81
N THR A 65 -7.95 9.31 -0.49
CA THR A 65 -6.67 9.27 0.24
C THR A 65 -6.85 8.86 1.70
N ASN A 66 -5.80 8.32 2.30
CA ASN A 66 -5.77 7.81 3.68
C ASN A 66 -4.70 8.55 4.51
N PRO A 67 -4.91 9.82 4.89
CA PRO A 67 -3.89 10.64 5.56
C PRO A 67 -3.47 10.10 6.94
N ALA A 68 -4.38 9.43 7.66
CA ALA A 68 -4.07 8.75 8.92
C ALA A 68 -3.15 7.51 8.76
N GLN A 69 -2.61 7.27 7.56
CA GLN A 69 -1.53 6.31 7.32
C GLN A 69 -0.42 6.90 6.45
N SER A 70 -0.78 7.71 5.46
CA SER A 70 0.12 8.11 4.37
C SER A 70 0.89 9.42 4.59
N LEU A 71 0.42 10.32 5.47
CA LEU A 71 1.13 11.56 5.79
C LEU A 71 2.26 11.32 6.81
N PRO A 72 3.31 12.15 6.85
CA PRO A 72 4.32 12.09 7.90
C PRO A 72 3.73 12.45 9.26
N ASP A 73 4.49 12.21 10.33
CA ASP A 73 4.16 12.67 11.67
C ASP A 73 2.75 12.24 12.10
N GLN A 74 2.55 10.91 12.07
CA GLN A 74 1.23 10.30 12.22
C GLN A 74 0.52 10.68 13.52
N SER A 75 1.27 10.95 14.59
CA SER A 75 0.70 11.41 15.87
C SER A 75 -0.01 12.77 15.70
N GLU A 76 0.62 13.72 14.99
CA GLU A 76 0.06 15.04 14.71
C GLU A 76 -1.15 14.98 13.79
N VAL A 77 -1.08 14.20 12.70
CA VAL A 77 -2.19 14.05 11.75
C VAL A 77 -3.42 13.44 12.42
N ARG A 78 -3.22 12.41 13.25
CA ARG A 78 -4.32 11.77 14.00
C ARG A 78 -4.87 12.67 15.10
N ALA A 79 -4.03 13.46 15.75
CA ALA A 79 -4.48 14.47 16.70
C ALA A 79 -5.31 15.56 16.01
N ALA A 80 -4.91 15.99 14.81
CA ALA A 80 -5.65 16.95 14.00
C ALA A 80 -7.03 16.42 13.61
N LEU A 81 -7.12 15.16 13.17
CA LEU A 81 -8.38 14.51 12.83
C LEU A 81 -9.33 14.41 14.03
N ARG A 82 -8.83 14.10 15.23
CA ARG A 82 -9.64 14.09 16.46
C ARG A 82 -10.11 15.48 16.90
N ALA A 83 -9.36 16.52 16.55
CA ALA A 83 -9.67 17.90 16.92
C ALA A 83 -10.56 18.62 15.90
N ALA A 84 -10.81 18.00 14.74
CA ALA A 84 -11.68 18.57 13.72
C ALA A 84 -13.13 18.65 14.21
N ASP A 85 -13.84 19.71 13.83
CA ASP A 85 -15.26 19.85 14.13
C ASP A 85 -16.11 18.93 13.23
N PHE A 86 -15.62 18.63 12.01
CA PHE A 86 -16.28 17.72 11.08
C PHE A 86 -15.33 17.12 10.04
N VAL A 87 -15.34 15.79 9.90
CA VAL A 87 -14.53 15.04 8.94
C VAL A 87 -15.44 14.30 7.96
N VAL A 88 -15.38 14.71 6.69
CA VAL A 88 -16.00 13.96 5.59
C VAL A 88 -14.95 13.05 4.96
N LEU A 89 -15.24 11.76 4.85
CA LEU A 89 -14.42 10.81 4.13
C LEU A 89 -15.18 10.22 2.95
N GLN A 90 -14.68 10.46 1.74
CA GLN A 90 -15.17 9.87 0.50
C GLN A 90 -14.23 8.75 0.05
N GLU A 91 -14.69 7.51 0.19
CA GLU A 91 -13.82 6.34 0.20
C GLU A 91 -14.54 5.09 -0.35
N ALA A 92 -13.79 4.23 -1.03
CA ALA A 92 -14.28 2.97 -1.60
C ALA A 92 -14.12 1.78 -0.65
N TYR A 93 -13.34 1.96 0.43
CA TYR A 93 -13.01 0.91 1.40
C TYR A 93 -13.32 1.33 2.84
N ALA A 94 -14.21 0.60 3.51
CA ALA A 94 -14.67 0.93 4.86
C ALA A 94 -13.58 0.95 5.96
N ASN A 95 -12.50 0.19 5.77
CA ASN A 95 -11.51 -0.07 6.83
C ASN A 95 -10.17 0.64 6.57
N THR A 96 -10.17 1.89 6.12
CA THR A 96 -8.93 2.69 6.07
C THR A 96 -8.66 3.32 7.43
N ASP A 97 -7.39 3.58 7.77
CA ASP A 97 -7.03 4.24 9.04
C ASP A 97 -7.77 5.58 9.25
N THR A 98 -8.07 6.30 8.16
CA THR A 98 -8.79 7.58 8.22
C THR A 98 -10.27 7.40 8.52
N ALA A 99 -10.87 6.26 8.16
CA ALA A 99 -12.30 6.00 8.38
C ALA A 99 -12.69 6.03 9.85
N THR A 100 -11.78 5.68 10.77
CA THR A 100 -11.99 5.77 12.22
C THR A 100 -12.28 7.20 12.71
N TYR A 101 -11.90 8.22 11.93
CA TYR A 101 -12.07 9.63 12.29
C TYR A 101 -13.19 10.32 11.52
N ALA A 102 -13.90 9.63 10.63
CA ALA A 102 -14.92 10.24 9.79
C ALA A 102 -16.24 10.42 10.55
N ASP A 103 -16.79 11.63 10.54
CA ASP A 103 -18.15 11.91 10.98
C ASP A 103 -19.18 11.58 9.90
N LEU A 104 -18.78 11.72 8.63
CA LEU A 104 -19.58 11.36 7.45
C LEU A 104 -18.75 10.53 6.48
N LEU A 105 -19.15 9.28 6.27
CA LEU A 105 -18.59 8.41 5.24
C LEU A 105 -19.47 8.44 3.99
N LEU A 106 -18.87 8.76 2.84
CA LEU A 106 -19.53 8.79 1.54
C LEU A 106 -18.96 7.66 0.66
N PRO A 107 -19.73 6.59 0.38
CA PRO A 107 -19.25 5.45 -0.40
C PRO A 107 -18.98 5.87 -1.85
N ALA A 108 -17.72 5.78 -2.25
CA ALA A 108 -17.29 6.07 -3.61
C ALA A 108 -17.04 4.79 -4.40
N THR A 109 -17.34 4.83 -5.70
CA THR A 109 -16.95 3.79 -6.65
C THR A 109 -15.42 3.64 -6.71
N THR A 110 -14.91 2.49 -7.17
CA THR A 110 -13.48 2.26 -7.45
C THR A 110 -13.21 2.09 -8.95
N TRP A 111 -11.94 1.91 -9.34
CA TRP A 111 -11.49 1.92 -10.75
C TRP A 111 -12.33 1.06 -11.70
N GLY A 112 -12.68 -0.18 -11.32
CA GLY A 112 -13.45 -1.09 -12.19
C GLY A 112 -14.94 -0.75 -12.32
N GLU A 113 -15.43 0.20 -11.53
CA GLU A 113 -16.84 0.60 -11.46
C GLU A 113 -17.07 1.98 -12.10
N LYS A 114 -16.00 2.71 -12.43
CA LYS A 114 -16.06 4.10 -12.89
C LYS A 114 -15.99 4.22 -14.40
N GLU A 115 -16.63 5.26 -14.89
CA GLU A 115 -16.37 5.85 -16.20
C GLU A 115 -15.56 7.14 -16.03
N GLY A 116 -14.67 7.43 -16.99
CA GLY A 116 -13.86 8.64 -16.99
C GLY A 116 -12.57 8.46 -17.76
N THR A 117 -11.57 9.29 -17.46
CA THR A 117 -10.24 9.17 -18.07
C THR A 117 -9.14 9.03 -17.03
N VAL A 118 -8.05 8.37 -17.41
CA VAL A 118 -6.81 8.33 -16.62
C VAL A 118 -5.63 8.79 -17.46
N THR A 119 -4.80 9.66 -16.89
CA THR A 119 -3.52 10.05 -17.47
C THR A 119 -2.36 9.33 -16.78
N ASN A 120 -1.61 8.51 -17.53
CA ASN A 120 -0.46 7.76 -17.03
C ASN A 120 0.82 8.64 -16.90
N SER A 121 1.97 8.04 -16.57
CA SER A 121 3.23 8.76 -16.33
C SER A 121 3.90 9.35 -17.58
N GLU A 122 3.45 8.97 -18.77
CA GLU A 122 3.96 9.47 -20.05
C GLU A 122 2.93 10.37 -20.75
N ARG A 123 1.96 10.92 -20.00
CA ARG A 123 0.91 11.84 -20.49
C ARG A 123 -0.15 11.18 -21.37
N CYS A 124 -0.18 9.85 -21.42
CA CYS A 124 -1.16 9.12 -22.21
C CYS A 124 -2.50 9.06 -21.47
N ILE A 125 -3.55 9.55 -22.13
CA ILE A 125 -4.93 9.59 -21.65
C ILE A 125 -5.64 8.37 -22.20
N THR A 126 -6.27 7.61 -21.32
CA THR A 126 -7.08 6.44 -21.65
C THR A 126 -8.51 6.68 -21.17
N HIS A 127 -9.48 6.44 -22.04
CA HIS A 127 -10.89 6.37 -21.65
C HIS A 127 -11.12 5.04 -20.91
N LEU A 128 -11.74 5.13 -19.74
CA LEU A 128 -12.11 4.00 -18.90
C LEU A 128 -13.61 3.83 -18.92
N THR A 129 -14.04 2.61 -19.21
CA THR A 129 -15.44 2.19 -19.11
C THR A 129 -15.64 1.25 -17.92
N PRO A 130 -16.81 1.27 -17.27
CA PRO A 130 -17.10 0.38 -16.16
C PRO A 130 -17.05 -1.09 -16.58
N ALA A 131 -16.33 -1.92 -15.80
CA ALA A 131 -16.29 -3.37 -15.99
C ALA A 131 -17.35 -4.10 -15.16
N VAL A 132 -17.77 -3.49 -14.05
CA VAL A 132 -18.80 -4.01 -13.13
C VAL A 132 -19.69 -2.87 -12.64
N ALA A 133 -20.87 -3.21 -12.12
CA ALA A 133 -21.77 -2.23 -11.51
C ALA A 133 -21.22 -1.73 -10.16
N PRO A 134 -21.45 -0.45 -9.80
CA PRO A 134 -21.19 0.06 -8.46
C PRO A 134 -21.87 -0.79 -7.37
N PRO A 135 -21.18 -1.13 -6.27
CA PRO A 135 -21.76 -1.88 -5.18
C PRO A 135 -22.66 -1.00 -4.29
N GLY A 136 -23.85 -1.51 -3.96
CA GLY A 136 -24.76 -0.85 -3.02
C GLY A 136 -25.10 0.59 -3.43
N GLU A 137 -24.85 1.54 -2.52
CA GLU A 137 -25.09 2.97 -2.73
C GLU A 137 -23.85 3.73 -3.21
N ALA A 138 -22.80 3.04 -3.65
CA ALA A 138 -21.56 3.68 -4.10
C ALA A 138 -21.81 4.57 -5.33
N ARG A 139 -21.25 5.78 -5.31
CA ARG A 139 -21.41 6.77 -6.39
C ARG A 139 -20.08 7.18 -6.99
N HIS A 140 -20.08 7.78 -8.18
CA HIS A 140 -18.85 8.39 -8.71
C HIS A 140 -18.45 9.61 -7.88
N ASP A 141 -17.14 9.83 -7.68
CA ASP A 141 -16.65 10.94 -6.86
C ASP A 141 -17.19 12.29 -7.33
N TRP A 142 -17.27 12.48 -8.64
CA TRP A 142 -17.80 13.70 -9.26
C TRP A 142 -19.30 13.88 -8.97
N GLN A 143 -20.09 12.80 -8.95
CA GLN A 143 -21.52 12.88 -8.64
C GLN A 143 -21.74 13.32 -7.20
N ILE A 144 -20.93 12.81 -6.26
CA ILE A 144 -20.99 13.20 -4.85
C ILE A 144 -20.66 14.69 -4.72
N ALA A 145 -19.59 15.16 -5.37
CA ALA A 145 -19.19 16.56 -5.35
C ALA A 145 -20.26 17.49 -5.97
N VAL A 146 -20.83 17.12 -7.11
CA VAL A 146 -21.89 17.86 -7.80
C VAL A 146 -23.15 17.96 -6.96
N ASP A 147 -23.59 16.84 -6.36
CA ASP A 147 -24.79 16.83 -5.52
C ASP A 147 -24.60 17.68 -4.26
N PHE A 148 -23.45 17.58 -3.62
CA PHE A 148 -23.11 18.44 -2.50
C PHE A 148 -23.14 19.91 -2.92
N ALA A 149 -22.49 20.25 -4.02
CA ALA A 149 -22.40 21.63 -4.49
C ALA A 149 -23.77 22.20 -4.88
N ARG A 150 -24.64 21.39 -5.50
CA ARG A 150 -26.03 21.77 -5.80
C ARG A 150 -26.85 22.02 -4.53
N ARG A 151 -26.74 21.13 -3.53
CA ARG A 151 -27.44 21.29 -2.24
C ARG A 151 -26.94 22.49 -1.46
N LEU A 152 -25.63 22.71 -1.41
CA LEU A 152 -25.02 23.85 -0.76
C LEU A 152 -25.41 25.16 -1.46
N GLY A 153 -25.31 25.19 -2.79
CA GLY A 153 -25.69 26.34 -3.60
C GLY A 153 -27.15 26.76 -3.41
N ALA A 154 -28.08 25.79 -3.34
CA ALA A 154 -29.47 26.07 -3.00
C ALA A 154 -29.63 26.65 -1.59
N ARG A 155 -28.89 26.15 -0.59
CA ARG A 155 -28.90 26.67 0.79
C ARG A 155 -28.28 28.06 0.92
N LEU A 156 -27.32 28.39 0.06
CA LEU A 156 -26.67 29.69 0.01
C LEU A 156 -27.37 30.67 -0.94
N GLU A 157 -28.49 30.27 -1.56
CA GLU A 157 -29.19 31.05 -2.58
C GLU A 157 -28.27 31.50 -3.73
N GLN A 158 -27.29 30.66 -4.09
CA GLN A 158 -26.31 30.96 -5.13
C GLN A 158 -26.94 30.78 -6.52
N ALA A 159 -27.24 31.90 -7.18
CA ALA A 159 -27.91 31.94 -8.49
C ALA A 159 -27.17 31.16 -9.59
N LEU A 160 -25.84 31.03 -9.50
CA LEU A 160 -25.03 30.31 -10.50
C LEU A 160 -25.02 28.79 -10.35
N THR A 161 -25.65 28.23 -9.32
CA THR A 161 -25.53 26.80 -8.96
C THR A 161 -25.79 25.85 -10.13
N ALA A 162 -26.89 26.03 -10.86
CA ALA A 162 -27.23 25.15 -11.99
C ALA A 162 -26.24 25.28 -13.16
N LYS A 163 -25.69 26.49 -13.37
CA LYS A 163 -24.70 26.78 -14.42
C LYS A 163 -23.31 26.23 -14.08
N LEU A 164 -22.91 26.29 -12.81
CA LEU A 164 -21.59 25.83 -12.34
C LEU A 164 -21.47 24.31 -12.28
N PHE A 165 -22.59 23.61 -12.10
CA PHE A 165 -22.60 22.15 -12.00
C PHE A 165 -23.64 21.53 -12.94
N PRO A 166 -23.53 21.71 -14.28
CA PRO A 166 -24.52 21.25 -15.25
C PRO A 166 -24.31 19.78 -15.69
N TYR A 167 -23.38 19.07 -15.05
CA TYR A 167 -22.91 17.76 -15.53
C TYR A 167 -23.98 16.67 -15.39
N ALA A 168 -24.21 15.96 -16.50
CA ALA A 168 -25.09 14.79 -16.58
C ALA A 168 -24.30 13.47 -16.50
N ASP A 169 -23.06 13.47 -17.00
CA ASP A 169 -22.17 12.32 -17.09
C ASP A 169 -20.69 12.72 -16.94
N ALA A 170 -19.79 11.74 -16.99
CA ALA A 170 -18.36 11.96 -16.87
C ALA A 170 -17.76 12.65 -18.12
N GLU A 171 -18.34 12.44 -19.31
CA GLU A 171 -17.87 13.06 -20.55
C GLU A 171 -18.10 14.58 -20.53
N ALA A 172 -19.22 15.05 -19.95
CA ALA A 172 -19.48 16.47 -19.75
C ALA A 172 -18.40 17.13 -18.88
N VAL A 173 -17.94 16.46 -17.81
CA VAL A 173 -16.82 16.92 -16.97
C VAL A 173 -15.51 16.93 -17.77
N PHE A 174 -15.24 15.87 -18.51
CA PHE A 174 -14.07 15.78 -19.38
C PHE A 174 -14.06 16.91 -20.41
N ASN A 175 -15.19 17.22 -21.04
CA ASN A 175 -15.32 18.26 -22.05
C ASN A 175 -15.06 19.67 -21.50
N GLU A 176 -15.52 19.98 -20.29
CA GLU A 176 -15.15 21.25 -19.64
C GLU A 176 -13.65 21.31 -19.35
N HIS A 177 -13.07 20.24 -18.78
CA HIS A 177 -11.63 20.19 -18.55
C HIS A 177 -10.85 20.35 -19.86
N ARG A 178 -11.29 19.67 -20.92
CA ARG A 178 -10.74 19.75 -22.27
C ARG A 178 -10.72 21.19 -22.78
N GLU A 179 -11.83 21.91 -22.67
CA GLU A 179 -11.87 23.33 -23.03
C GLU A 179 -10.96 24.19 -22.15
N SER A 180 -10.82 23.86 -20.86
CA SER A 180 -9.88 24.56 -19.97
C SER A 180 -8.42 24.46 -20.44
N THR A 181 -8.07 23.45 -21.23
CA THR A 181 -6.70 23.25 -21.76
C THR A 181 -6.40 23.99 -23.06
N ARG A 182 -7.40 24.64 -23.67
CA ARG A 182 -7.25 25.32 -24.96
C ARG A 182 -6.09 26.32 -24.96
N GLY A 183 -5.16 26.14 -25.91
CA GLY A 183 -3.98 26.99 -26.07
C GLY A 183 -2.93 26.83 -24.97
N ARG A 184 -3.03 25.79 -24.11
CA ARG A 184 -2.04 25.48 -23.07
C ARG A 184 -1.05 24.43 -23.56
N ASP A 185 -0.01 24.19 -22.78
CA ASP A 185 1.02 23.17 -23.06
C ASP A 185 0.46 21.74 -23.07
N LEU A 186 -0.63 21.51 -22.35
CA LEU A 186 -1.37 20.25 -22.29
C LEU A 186 -2.67 20.25 -23.11
N ASP A 187 -2.79 21.11 -24.14
CA ASP A 187 -4.02 21.24 -24.93
C ASP A 187 -4.51 19.87 -25.44
N ILE A 188 -5.73 19.48 -25.07
CA ILE A 188 -6.39 18.24 -25.47
C ILE A 188 -7.68 18.51 -26.27
N THR A 189 -7.85 19.70 -26.83
CA THR A 189 -9.07 20.12 -27.55
C THR A 189 -9.42 19.26 -28.76
N GLY A 190 -8.49 18.45 -29.29
CA GLY A 190 -8.76 17.48 -30.33
C GLY A 190 -9.23 16.12 -29.84
N LEU A 191 -9.23 15.86 -28.52
CA LEU A 191 -9.71 14.60 -27.95
C LEU A 191 -11.23 14.59 -27.75
N SER A 192 -11.79 13.38 -27.81
CA SER A 192 -13.14 13.00 -27.41
C SER A 192 -13.10 11.54 -26.93
N TYR A 193 -14.13 11.08 -26.21
CA TYR A 193 -14.21 9.67 -25.83
C TYR A 193 -14.26 8.76 -27.06
N ALA A 194 -15.07 9.11 -28.05
CA ALA A 194 -15.15 8.38 -29.32
C ALA A 194 -13.77 8.24 -30.02
N LEU A 195 -12.92 9.28 -29.98
CA LEU A 195 -11.58 9.20 -30.55
C LEU A 195 -10.67 8.28 -29.73
N LEU A 196 -10.72 8.36 -28.39
CA LEU A 196 -9.95 7.48 -27.52
C LEU A 196 -10.36 6.01 -27.66
N ASP A 197 -11.65 5.74 -27.88
CA ASP A 197 -12.17 4.39 -28.08
C ASP A 197 -11.78 3.83 -29.47
N ALA A 198 -11.86 4.66 -30.51
CA ALA A 198 -11.55 4.24 -31.88
C ALA A 198 -10.05 4.14 -32.17
N ALA A 199 -9.26 5.12 -31.71
CA ALA A 199 -7.83 5.23 -32.00
C ALA A 199 -6.94 4.72 -30.84
N GLY A 200 -7.54 4.39 -29.69
CA GLY A 200 -6.81 4.02 -28.49
C GLY A 200 -6.25 5.22 -27.72
N PRO A 201 -5.53 4.96 -26.61
CA PRO A 201 -4.95 6.00 -25.75
C PRO A 201 -4.08 7.01 -26.49
N GLN A 202 -4.20 8.28 -26.13
CA GLN A 202 -3.47 9.39 -26.79
C GLN A 202 -2.64 10.21 -25.79
N GLN A 203 -1.46 10.66 -26.20
CA GLN A 203 -0.62 11.54 -25.39
C GLN A 203 -0.98 13.01 -25.58
N TRP A 204 -1.09 13.77 -24.49
CA TRP A 204 -1.14 15.23 -24.61
C TRP A 204 0.27 15.81 -24.86
N PRO A 205 0.37 16.95 -25.59
CA PRO A 205 -0.72 17.71 -26.21
C PRO A 205 -1.33 17.03 -27.46
N PHE A 206 -2.63 17.24 -27.63
CA PHE A 206 -3.50 16.84 -28.74
C PHE A 206 -4.50 17.99 -29.03
N PRO A 207 -4.07 19.10 -29.65
CA PRO A 207 -4.95 20.22 -29.98
C PRO A 207 -5.93 19.88 -31.10
N ALA A 208 -6.98 20.68 -31.25
CA ALA A 208 -7.95 20.54 -32.34
C ALA A 208 -7.25 20.52 -33.72
N GLY A 209 -7.57 19.52 -34.54
CA GLY A 209 -6.94 19.30 -35.84
C GLY A 209 -5.67 18.44 -35.82
N ALA A 210 -5.17 18.05 -34.63
CA ALA A 210 -4.09 17.08 -34.53
C ALA A 210 -4.55 15.66 -34.96
N SER A 211 -3.68 14.92 -35.63
CA SER A 211 -3.92 13.54 -36.03
C SER A 211 -3.39 12.52 -35.02
N HIS A 212 -2.39 12.89 -34.22
CA HIS A 212 -1.85 12.06 -33.14
C HIS A 212 -1.32 12.94 -32.00
N GLY A 213 -1.25 12.36 -30.80
CA GLY A 213 -0.62 12.99 -29.64
C GLY A 213 0.89 13.19 -29.81
N ARG A 214 1.47 14.17 -29.10
CA ARG A 214 2.92 14.40 -29.15
C ARG A 214 3.67 13.52 -28.14
N GLN A 215 4.42 12.54 -28.66
CA GLN A 215 5.17 11.57 -27.84
C GLN A 215 6.30 12.21 -27.03
N ARG A 216 7.09 13.09 -27.65
CA ARG A 216 8.20 13.79 -27.00
C ARG A 216 7.97 15.31 -27.04
N LEU A 217 8.11 15.95 -25.88
CA LEU A 217 8.01 17.41 -25.78
C LEU A 217 9.35 18.07 -26.12
N TYR A 218 9.27 19.33 -26.58
CA TYR A 218 10.41 20.24 -26.77
C TYR A 218 11.43 19.81 -27.85
N GLU A 219 11.01 19.03 -28.84
CA GLU A 219 11.86 18.64 -29.99
C GLU A 219 12.23 19.84 -30.88
N ASP A 220 11.43 20.90 -30.83
CA ASP A 220 11.65 22.20 -31.47
C ASP A 220 12.59 23.12 -30.66
N GLY A 221 13.03 22.70 -29.47
CA GLY A 221 13.84 23.52 -28.57
C GLY A 221 13.08 24.66 -27.88
N VAL A 222 11.74 24.70 -27.99
CA VAL A 222 10.89 25.72 -27.38
C VAL A 222 10.28 25.18 -26.08
N PHE A 223 10.83 25.60 -24.94
CA PHE A 223 10.38 25.20 -23.62
C PHE A 223 9.24 26.07 -23.10
N THR A 224 8.44 25.54 -22.17
CA THR A 224 7.36 26.26 -21.47
C THR A 224 7.87 27.27 -20.43
N THR A 225 8.94 28.00 -20.75
CA THR A 225 9.42 29.15 -19.98
C THR A 225 9.03 30.45 -20.69
N PRO A 226 8.94 31.58 -19.98
CA PRO A 226 8.65 32.88 -20.62
C PRO A 226 9.60 33.26 -21.76
N SER A 227 10.81 32.69 -21.79
CA SER A 227 11.82 32.94 -22.82
C SER A 227 11.85 31.91 -23.96
N GLY A 228 11.06 30.83 -23.85
CA GLY A 228 11.16 29.68 -24.75
C GLY A 228 12.42 28.82 -24.56
N ARG A 229 13.35 29.19 -23.67
CA ARG A 229 14.61 28.47 -23.45
C ARG A 229 14.61 27.64 -22.18
N ALA A 230 15.40 26.56 -22.16
CA ALA A 230 15.71 25.81 -20.95
C ALA A 230 16.44 26.69 -19.92
N ARG A 231 16.30 26.36 -18.63
CA ARG A 231 16.96 27.06 -17.52
C ARG A 231 17.91 26.11 -16.81
N PHE A 232 19.19 26.46 -16.76
CA PHE A 232 20.18 25.76 -15.94
C PHE A 232 20.13 26.32 -14.53
N VAL A 233 19.98 25.45 -13.54
CA VAL A 233 19.91 25.81 -12.12
C VAL A 233 21.10 25.17 -11.42
N PRO A 234 22.08 25.96 -10.91
CA PRO A 234 23.11 25.41 -10.04
C PRO A 234 22.46 25.02 -8.71
N VAL A 235 22.75 23.81 -8.23
CA VAL A 235 22.25 23.29 -6.95
C VAL A 235 23.42 22.92 -6.06
N GLU A 236 23.32 23.31 -4.79
CA GLU A 236 24.27 22.92 -3.74
C GLU A 236 23.64 21.83 -2.87
N HIS A 237 24.47 20.87 -2.45
CA HIS A 237 24.01 19.82 -1.55
C HIS A 237 23.67 20.39 -0.18
N GLN A 238 22.46 20.11 0.30
CA GLN A 238 22.04 20.41 1.66
C GLN A 238 21.83 19.10 2.43
N PRO A 239 22.18 19.05 3.73
CA PRO A 239 21.86 17.89 4.56
C PRO A 239 20.34 17.71 4.68
N THR A 240 19.93 16.49 5.02
CA THR A 240 18.54 16.17 5.38
C THR A 240 18.06 17.04 6.55
N ALA A 241 16.75 17.29 6.62
CA ALA A 241 16.15 18.10 7.67
C ALA A 241 16.40 17.55 9.08
N GLU A 242 16.58 16.23 9.18
CA GLU A 242 17.00 15.52 10.39
C GLU A 242 18.35 14.83 10.16
N SER A 243 19.27 14.93 11.11
CA SER A 243 20.56 14.22 11.09
C SER A 243 20.58 13.10 12.13
N THR A 244 21.34 12.04 11.88
CA THR A 244 21.61 11.00 12.87
C THR A 244 22.53 11.53 13.98
N ASP A 245 22.40 10.95 15.17
CA ASP A 245 23.22 11.30 16.34
C ASP A 245 23.56 10.05 17.17
N ALA A 246 24.28 10.23 18.28
CA ALA A 246 24.69 9.13 19.15
C ALA A 246 23.50 8.39 19.81
N ARG A 247 22.34 9.03 19.97
CA ARG A 247 21.12 8.40 20.51
C ARG A 247 20.34 7.69 19.41
N ARG A 248 20.31 8.23 18.20
CA ARG A 248 19.61 7.71 17.02
C ARG A 248 20.58 7.60 15.83
N PRO A 249 21.45 6.57 15.84
CA PRO A 249 22.55 6.49 14.89
C PRO A 249 22.15 5.93 13.52
N ILE A 250 20.95 5.38 13.37
CA ILE A 250 20.50 4.71 12.14
C ILE A 250 19.67 5.66 11.28
N SER A 251 20.01 5.75 9.99
CA SER A 251 19.19 6.41 8.97
C SER A 251 18.13 5.44 8.44
N LEU A 252 16.87 5.63 8.83
CA LEU A 252 15.74 4.84 8.33
C LEU A 252 15.23 5.36 6.99
N LEU A 253 15.23 4.49 6.00
CA LEU A 253 14.65 4.70 4.69
C LEU A 253 13.26 4.08 4.61
N SER A 254 12.30 4.80 4.00
CA SER A 254 10.99 4.26 3.66
C SER A 254 10.85 3.96 2.17
N GLY A 255 10.23 2.82 1.84
CA GLY A 255 10.06 2.39 0.45
C GLY A 255 8.77 1.63 0.19
N ARG A 256 8.73 0.95 -0.96
CA ARG A 256 7.59 0.17 -1.40
C ARG A 256 7.96 -1.28 -1.64
N LEU A 257 7.03 -2.16 -1.33
CA LEU A 257 6.99 -3.53 -1.80
C LEU A 257 6.33 -3.55 -3.19
N ARG A 258 6.83 -4.40 -4.08
CA ARG A 258 6.29 -4.57 -5.43
C ARG A 258 4.80 -4.93 -5.40
N ASP A 259 4.43 -5.85 -4.53
CA ASP A 259 3.11 -6.50 -4.56
C ASP A 259 2.04 -5.73 -3.79
N GLN A 260 2.41 -4.65 -3.10
CA GLN A 260 1.51 -3.86 -2.29
C GLN A 260 1.39 -2.44 -2.83
N TRP A 261 0.20 -1.86 -2.74
CA TRP A 261 -0.08 -0.51 -3.24
C TRP A 261 -0.51 0.41 -2.10
N HIS A 262 0.26 1.47 -1.86
CA HIS A 262 0.01 2.47 -0.82
C HIS A 262 -0.38 1.83 0.53
N GLY A 263 -1.47 2.25 1.17
CA GLY A 263 -1.91 1.73 2.46
C GLY A 263 -2.61 0.37 2.42
N MET A 264 -2.52 -0.35 1.30
CA MET A 264 -3.10 -1.68 1.12
C MET A 264 -4.63 -1.77 1.33
N SER A 265 -5.37 -0.67 1.20
CA SER A 265 -6.85 -0.68 1.25
C SER A 265 -7.45 -1.61 0.19
N ARG A 266 -6.82 -1.69 -0.99
CA ARG A 266 -7.15 -2.62 -2.08
C ARG A 266 -6.29 -3.88 -2.06
N THR A 267 -4.97 -3.75 -2.16
CA THR A 267 -4.07 -4.92 -2.31
C THR A 267 -4.03 -5.81 -1.07
N GLY A 268 -4.29 -5.24 0.11
CA GLY A 268 -4.34 -5.97 1.37
C GLY A 268 -5.55 -6.91 1.52
N ARG A 269 -6.44 -6.95 0.52
CA ARG A 269 -7.58 -7.89 0.44
C ARG A 269 -7.30 -9.09 -0.46
N VAL A 270 -6.14 -9.13 -1.10
CA VAL A 270 -5.80 -10.14 -2.11
C VAL A 270 -4.69 -11.03 -1.56
N ALA A 271 -5.04 -12.23 -1.08
CA ALA A 271 -4.14 -13.13 -0.36
C ALA A 271 -2.82 -13.39 -1.10
N ARG A 272 -2.88 -13.67 -2.41
CA ARG A 272 -1.67 -13.89 -3.19
C ARG A 272 -0.66 -12.76 -3.03
N LEU A 273 -1.08 -11.50 -2.89
CA LEU A 273 -0.18 -10.34 -2.81
C LEU A 273 0.71 -10.35 -1.55
N PHE A 274 0.37 -11.13 -0.52
CA PHE A 274 1.18 -11.32 0.68
C PHE A 274 2.21 -12.44 0.60
N ASN A 275 2.16 -13.33 -0.41
CA ASN A 275 2.98 -14.55 -0.42
C ASN A 275 4.51 -14.34 -0.41
N LEU A 276 5.00 -13.10 -0.65
CA LEU A 276 6.42 -12.77 -0.57
C LEU A 276 6.78 -12.10 0.76
N ASP A 277 6.01 -11.07 1.13
CA ASP A 277 6.14 -10.35 2.39
C ASP A 277 4.77 -10.34 3.07
N ASP A 278 4.59 -11.20 4.08
CA ASP A 278 3.34 -11.40 4.83
C ASP A 278 3.34 -10.75 6.23
N GLU A 279 4.39 -9.98 6.56
CA GLU A 279 4.49 -9.19 7.79
C GLU A 279 5.39 -7.94 7.60
N PRO A 280 5.31 -6.91 8.46
CA PRO A 280 6.25 -5.79 8.47
C PRO A 280 7.65 -6.23 8.94
N LEU A 281 8.64 -6.06 8.05
CA LEU A 281 10.03 -6.43 8.30
C LEU A 281 10.97 -5.23 8.15
N LEU A 282 11.74 -4.93 9.20
CA LEU A 282 12.85 -3.97 9.15
C LEU A 282 14.09 -4.65 8.56
N SER A 283 14.48 -4.23 7.36
CA SER A 283 15.76 -4.65 6.78
C SER A 283 16.92 -3.87 7.41
N MET A 284 17.97 -4.58 7.80
CA MET A 284 19.22 -3.99 8.31
C MET A 284 20.43 -4.75 7.79
N HIS A 285 21.57 -4.06 7.68
CA HIS A 285 22.82 -4.75 7.35
C HIS A 285 23.15 -5.81 8.43
N PRO A 286 23.66 -7.00 8.07
CA PRO A 286 23.99 -8.06 9.04
C PRO A 286 24.93 -7.63 10.17
N ASP A 287 25.80 -6.66 9.91
CA ASP A 287 26.75 -6.15 10.91
C ASP A 287 26.08 -5.19 11.90
N ASP A 288 25.12 -4.39 11.43
CA ASP A 288 24.33 -3.52 12.30
C ASP A 288 23.45 -4.38 13.22
N LEU A 289 22.84 -5.45 12.69
CA LEU A 289 22.12 -6.41 13.52
C LEU A 289 23.00 -6.96 14.65
N ARG A 290 24.23 -7.39 14.34
CA ARG A 290 25.16 -7.89 15.37
C ARG A 290 25.56 -6.82 16.37
N GLN A 291 25.83 -5.59 15.91
CA GLN A 291 26.17 -4.47 16.78
C GLN A 291 25.03 -4.13 17.76
N HIS A 292 23.79 -4.34 17.34
CA HIS A 292 22.59 -4.10 18.15
C HIS A 292 22.08 -5.35 18.90
N GLY A 293 22.84 -6.45 18.90
CA GLY A 293 22.47 -7.69 19.62
C GLY A 293 21.23 -8.40 19.06
N LEU A 294 20.95 -8.19 17.76
CA LEU A 294 19.80 -8.71 17.04
C LEU A 294 20.20 -9.83 16.07
N VAL A 295 19.32 -10.80 15.90
CA VAL A 295 19.40 -11.82 14.83
C VAL A 295 18.14 -11.81 13.97
N ALA A 296 18.20 -12.46 12.80
CA ALA A 296 17.05 -12.58 11.91
C ALA A 296 15.83 -13.15 12.67
N GLY A 297 14.69 -12.46 12.57
CA GLY A 297 13.46 -12.86 13.23
C GLY A 297 13.25 -12.30 14.64
N ASP A 298 14.23 -11.65 15.24
CA ASP A 298 14.04 -10.92 16.50
C ASP A 298 13.06 -9.75 16.31
N LEU A 299 12.35 -9.40 17.39
CA LEU A 299 11.58 -8.16 17.45
C LEU A 299 12.48 -7.02 17.91
N ALA A 300 12.38 -5.89 17.23
CA ALA A 300 13.09 -4.66 17.57
C ALA A 300 12.10 -3.51 17.75
N GLU A 301 12.34 -2.72 18.79
CA GLU A 301 11.76 -1.40 18.97
C GLU A 301 12.57 -0.41 18.13
N VAL A 302 11.87 0.33 17.28
CA VAL A 302 12.43 1.37 16.42
C VAL A 302 11.91 2.71 16.91
N ASP A 303 12.76 3.43 17.63
CA ASP A 303 12.45 4.71 18.27
C ASP A 303 12.88 5.89 17.40
N SER A 304 12.07 6.95 17.41
CA SER A 304 12.38 8.25 16.82
C SER A 304 11.96 9.37 17.76
N ALA A 305 12.32 10.62 17.45
CA ALA A 305 11.85 11.77 18.23
C ALA A 305 10.31 11.96 18.24
N ARG A 306 9.57 11.26 17.38
CA ARG A 306 8.12 11.44 17.16
C ARG A 306 7.28 10.27 17.68
N GLY A 307 7.92 9.17 18.02
CA GLY A 307 7.28 7.93 18.45
C GLY A 307 8.07 6.70 18.03
N ASP A 308 7.55 5.55 18.41
CA ASP A 308 8.17 4.25 18.24
C ASP A 308 7.24 3.26 17.52
N ILE A 309 7.84 2.19 17.01
CA ILE A 309 7.13 1.00 16.53
C ILE A 309 7.91 -0.26 16.92
N VAL A 310 7.22 -1.39 17.06
CA VAL A 310 7.87 -2.70 17.20
C VAL A 310 7.67 -3.50 15.91
N VAL A 311 8.76 -4.00 15.33
CA VAL A 311 8.76 -4.77 14.08
C VAL A 311 9.82 -5.88 14.13
N ARG A 312 9.65 -6.89 13.29
CA ARG A 312 10.64 -7.98 13.17
C ARG A 312 11.78 -7.55 12.26
N VAL A 313 12.99 -7.98 12.57
CA VAL A 313 14.19 -7.65 11.77
C VAL A 313 14.55 -8.74 10.76
N LYS A 314 15.05 -8.33 9.59
CA LYS A 314 15.64 -9.22 8.59
C LYS A 314 17.01 -8.70 8.12
N PRO A 315 17.99 -9.59 7.88
CA PRO A 315 19.28 -9.19 7.33
C PRO A 315 19.14 -8.83 5.84
N ASP A 316 19.82 -7.75 5.45
CA ASP A 316 19.95 -7.32 4.06
C ASP A 316 21.37 -6.77 3.81
N ALA A 317 22.21 -7.59 3.19
CA ALA A 317 23.59 -7.23 2.86
C ALA A 317 23.68 -6.19 1.72
N GLY A 318 22.57 -5.89 1.03
CA GLY A 318 22.50 -4.83 0.03
C GLY A 318 22.33 -3.43 0.61
N LEU A 319 22.01 -3.31 1.90
CA LEU A 319 21.93 -2.02 2.60
C LEU A 319 23.30 -1.53 3.04
N ALA A 320 23.52 -0.22 2.96
CA ALA A 320 24.66 0.41 3.60
C ALA A 320 24.58 0.25 5.13
N ARG A 321 25.73 0.04 5.79
CA ARG A 321 25.82 0.06 7.26
C ARG A 321 25.37 1.42 7.79
N GLY A 322 24.69 1.41 8.94
CA GLY A 322 24.07 2.61 9.51
C GLY A 322 22.74 3.00 8.86
N CYS A 323 22.23 2.19 7.92
CA CYS A 323 20.92 2.39 7.31
C CYS A 323 19.98 1.21 7.61
N ALA A 324 18.71 1.53 7.78
CA ALA A 324 17.64 0.54 7.84
C ALA A 324 16.58 0.85 6.79
N TRP A 325 15.78 -0.15 6.40
CA TRP A 325 14.69 0.04 5.44
C TRP A 325 13.40 -0.61 5.92
N LEU A 326 12.30 0.13 5.87
CA LEU A 326 10.96 -0.35 6.22
C LEU A 326 9.93 0.11 5.17
N PRO A 327 9.10 -0.79 4.62
CA PRO A 327 8.12 -0.40 3.62
C PRO A 327 6.92 0.34 4.25
N MET A 328 6.41 1.35 3.54
CA MET A 328 5.31 2.22 4.00
C MET A 328 3.91 1.58 3.99
N HIS A 329 3.80 0.32 3.57
CA HIS A 329 2.51 -0.32 3.32
C HIS A 329 1.75 -0.69 4.60
N TRP A 330 2.49 -1.04 5.65
CA TRP A 330 1.94 -1.55 6.89
C TRP A 330 1.45 -0.38 7.74
N GLY A 331 0.16 -0.36 8.06
CA GLY A 331 -0.48 0.61 8.97
C GLY A 331 -1.40 -0.11 9.96
N SER A 332 -2.28 0.60 10.65
CA SER A 332 -3.05 0.04 11.79
C SER A 332 -4.03 -1.06 11.39
N GLN A 333 -4.25 -1.25 10.09
CA GLN A 333 -5.04 -2.35 9.54
C GLN A 333 -4.27 -3.68 9.46
N PHE A 334 -2.95 -3.66 9.64
CA PHE A 334 -2.07 -4.83 9.47
C PHE A 334 -1.03 -4.97 10.58
N MET A 335 -0.87 -3.95 11.43
CA MET A 335 -0.01 -4.01 12.61
C MET A 335 -0.58 -3.16 13.76
N ASN A 336 -0.07 -3.33 14.97
CA ASN A 336 -0.50 -2.60 16.17
C ASN A 336 -0.09 -1.11 16.21
N SER A 337 0.59 -0.61 15.17
CA SER A 337 0.97 0.79 15.04
C SER A 337 0.54 1.41 13.71
N PRO A 338 0.55 2.76 13.58
CA PRO A 338 0.23 3.45 12.33
C PRO A 338 1.22 3.20 11.18
N GLY A 339 2.32 2.49 11.43
CA GLY A 339 3.36 2.20 10.44
C GLY A 339 4.53 3.17 10.44
N VAL A 340 5.40 3.04 9.42
CA VAL A 340 6.68 3.76 9.31
C VAL A 340 6.55 5.28 9.38
N ASN A 341 5.42 5.84 8.94
CA ASN A 341 5.22 7.29 8.96
C ASN A 341 5.00 7.88 10.36
N THR A 342 4.86 7.02 11.38
CA THR A 342 5.01 7.42 12.79
C THR A 342 6.41 7.98 13.06
N LEU A 343 7.41 7.44 12.37
CA LEU A 343 8.82 7.77 12.57
C LEU A 343 9.28 8.94 11.70
N THR A 344 8.52 9.40 10.70
CA THR A 344 8.99 10.40 9.73
C THR A 344 8.64 11.83 10.14
N ALA A 345 9.51 12.78 9.81
CA ALA A 345 9.32 14.19 10.12
C ALA A 345 8.35 14.88 9.15
N SER A 346 7.68 15.92 9.65
CA SER A 346 6.79 16.79 8.86
C SER A 346 7.54 17.90 8.09
N ALA A 347 8.87 17.86 8.07
CA ALA A 347 9.73 18.72 7.27
C ALA A 347 9.41 18.57 5.77
N ARG A 348 9.47 19.68 5.03
CA ARG A 348 9.04 19.75 3.63
C ARG A 348 10.09 20.45 2.78
N ASP A 349 10.18 20.03 1.53
CA ASP A 349 10.86 20.80 0.49
C ASP A 349 10.19 22.19 0.34
N PRO A 350 10.94 23.30 0.40
CA PRO A 350 10.37 24.65 0.39
C PRO A 350 9.63 25.00 -0.91
N TYR A 351 9.90 24.30 -2.01
CA TYR A 351 9.29 24.60 -3.31
C TYR A 351 8.06 23.73 -3.59
N SER A 352 8.22 22.41 -3.54
CA SER A 352 7.17 21.44 -3.85
C SER A 352 6.27 21.12 -2.66
N GLN A 353 6.70 21.49 -1.45
CA GLN A 353 6.00 21.20 -0.21
C GLN A 353 5.81 19.70 0.05
N GLN A 354 6.62 18.86 -0.61
CA GLN A 354 6.64 17.42 -0.38
C GLN A 354 7.40 17.11 0.91
N PRO A 355 6.88 16.23 1.77
CA PRO A 355 7.54 15.87 3.02
C PRO A 355 8.77 14.98 2.80
N GLU A 356 9.77 15.12 3.69
CA GLU A 356 11.01 14.34 3.70
C GLU A 356 10.78 12.90 4.21
N LEU A 357 10.01 12.11 3.46
CA LEU A 357 9.62 10.74 3.87
C LEU A 357 10.74 9.70 3.71
N LYS A 358 11.85 10.05 3.06
CA LYS A 358 12.93 9.10 2.73
C LYS A 358 14.01 9.00 3.79
N HIS A 359 13.88 9.75 4.88
CA HIS A 359 14.83 9.74 5.98
C HIS A 359 14.11 9.92 7.31
N ALA A 360 14.55 9.18 8.32
CA ALA A 360 14.31 9.47 9.73
C ALA A 360 15.51 8.96 10.54
N ALA A 361 16.00 9.75 11.49
CA ALA A 361 17.00 9.29 12.44
C ALA A 361 16.32 8.42 13.50
N VAL A 362 16.77 7.17 13.67
CA VAL A 362 16.17 6.20 14.60
C VAL A 362 17.19 5.49 15.47
N ALA A 363 16.73 5.02 16.62
CA ALA A 363 17.40 4.01 17.43
C ALA A 363 16.73 2.66 17.20
N VAL A 364 17.51 1.59 17.18
CA VAL A 364 16.98 0.22 17.04
C VAL A 364 17.46 -0.60 18.23
N ASN A 365 16.53 -1.07 19.05
CA ASN A 365 16.82 -1.83 20.26
C ASN A 365 16.06 -3.16 20.23
N LYS A 366 16.62 -4.20 20.84
CA LYS A 366 15.92 -5.48 20.99
C LYS A 366 14.70 -5.32 21.90
N ALA A 367 13.53 -5.73 21.40
CA ALA A 367 12.31 -5.73 22.18
C ALA A 367 12.22 -7.03 23.00
N ASP A 368 12.19 -6.93 24.33
CA ASP A 368 12.05 -8.07 25.23
C ASP A 368 10.58 -8.50 25.33
N LEU A 369 10.15 -9.30 24.35
CA LEU A 369 8.81 -9.85 24.25
C LEU A 369 8.89 -11.38 24.17
N PRO A 370 9.19 -12.06 25.30
CA PRO A 370 9.53 -13.48 25.33
C PRO A 370 8.33 -14.38 25.04
N TRP A 371 7.10 -13.90 25.28
CA TRP A 371 5.90 -14.66 24.98
C TRP A 371 5.35 -14.25 23.61
N GLN A 372 5.30 -15.21 22.69
CA GLN A 372 4.80 -15.00 21.33
C GLN A 372 3.60 -15.90 21.04
N MET A 373 2.73 -15.43 20.16
CA MET A 373 1.58 -16.16 19.67
C MET A 373 1.45 -16.02 18.16
N VAL A 374 1.13 -17.13 17.50
CA VAL A 374 0.82 -17.20 16.07
C VAL A 374 -0.50 -17.93 15.90
N ILE A 375 -1.41 -17.39 15.09
CA ILE A 375 -2.62 -18.06 14.66
C ILE A 375 -2.62 -18.15 13.15
N LEU A 376 -2.79 -19.37 12.64
CA LEU A 376 -2.97 -19.68 11.23
C LEU A 376 -4.39 -20.19 11.06
N ARG A 377 -5.22 -19.54 10.25
CA ARG A 377 -6.61 -19.95 10.07
C ARG A 377 -7.04 -19.88 8.62
N LYS A 378 -7.46 -21.02 8.06
CA LYS A 378 -8.17 -21.05 6.77
C LYS A 378 -9.47 -20.29 6.89
N THR A 379 -9.74 -19.44 5.91
CA THR A 379 -10.94 -18.59 5.90
C THR A 379 -12.19 -19.35 5.47
N GLY A 380 -12.03 -20.49 4.80
CA GLY A 380 -13.10 -21.15 4.05
C GLY A 380 -13.27 -20.51 2.66
N SER A 381 -14.30 -20.97 1.93
CA SER A 381 -14.63 -20.49 0.60
C SER A 381 -15.59 -19.29 0.65
N GLY A 382 -15.52 -18.44 -0.39
CA GLY A 382 -16.39 -17.27 -0.56
C GLY A 382 -15.67 -15.93 -0.44
N GLU A 383 -16.17 -14.94 -1.19
CA GLU A 383 -15.51 -13.64 -1.38
C GLU A 383 -15.35 -12.82 -0.09
N LEU A 384 -16.28 -13.00 0.86
CA LEU A 384 -16.29 -12.28 2.13
C LEU A 384 -15.62 -13.04 3.28
N ALA A 385 -15.24 -14.30 3.08
CA ALA A 385 -14.70 -15.14 4.14
C ALA A 385 -13.39 -14.57 4.72
N ALA A 386 -12.41 -14.28 3.85
CA ALA A 386 -11.14 -13.70 4.25
C ALA A 386 -11.26 -12.27 4.82
N PRO A 387 -11.97 -11.32 4.17
CA PRO A 387 -12.19 -9.99 4.75
C PRO A 387 -12.86 -10.01 6.12
N THR A 388 -13.83 -10.91 6.35
CA THR A 388 -14.56 -11.01 7.63
C THR A 388 -13.63 -11.49 8.74
N LEU A 389 -12.86 -12.56 8.50
CA LEU A 389 -11.92 -13.06 9.50
C LEU A 389 -10.79 -12.05 9.77
N LEU A 390 -10.30 -11.37 8.73
CA LEU A 390 -9.31 -10.32 8.86
C LEU A 390 -9.83 -9.14 9.70
N ALA A 391 -11.09 -8.73 9.50
CA ALA A 391 -11.72 -7.68 10.30
C ALA A 391 -11.82 -8.06 11.77
N ARG A 392 -12.19 -9.31 12.08
CA ARG A 392 -12.18 -9.84 13.46
C ARG A 392 -10.76 -9.83 14.04
N ALA A 393 -9.78 -10.35 13.32
CA ALA A 393 -8.39 -10.42 13.80
C ALA A 393 -7.79 -9.03 14.11
N ARG A 394 -8.16 -8.01 13.34
CA ARG A 394 -7.70 -6.62 13.55
C ARG A 394 -8.10 -6.04 14.90
N THR A 395 -9.21 -6.47 15.50
CA THR A 395 -9.64 -5.95 16.80
C THR A 395 -8.66 -6.29 17.92
N LEU A 396 -7.82 -7.31 17.72
CA LEU A 396 -6.83 -7.76 18.68
C LEU A 396 -5.48 -7.02 18.55
N LEU A 397 -5.23 -6.28 17.47
CA LEU A 397 -3.90 -5.69 17.21
C LEU A 397 -3.44 -4.79 18.36
N GLY A 398 -4.33 -3.95 18.88
CA GLY A 398 -4.02 -3.02 19.98
C GLY A 398 -3.84 -3.67 21.35
N GLU A 399 -4.08 -4.97 21.52
CA GLU A 399 -3.92 -5.67 22.80
C GLU A 399 -2.47 -6.13 23.06
N PHE A 400 -1.59 -6.04 22.08
CA PHE A 400 -0.24 -6.59 22.15
C PHE A 400 0.84 -5.53 21.92
N ALA A 401 2.01 -5.73 22.53
CA ALA A 401 3.19 -4.87 22.35
C ALA A 401 3.76 -4.99 20.92
N PHE A 402 3.63 -6.16 20.32
CA PHE A 402 3.77 -6.37 18.88
C PHE A 402 2.56 -7.16 18.40
N ALA A 403 1.91 -6.72 17.33
CA ALA A 403 1.03 -7.59 16.57
C ALA A 403 1.02 -7.22 15.09
N SER A 404 0.84 -8.24 14.25
CA SER A 404 0.57 -8.09 12.84
C SER A 404 -0.48 -9.09 12.37
N VAL A 405 -1.20 -8.70 11.32
CA VAL A 405 -2.16 -9.57 10.66
C VAL A 405 -2.03 -9.46 9.16
N GLY A 406 -2.04 -10.60 8.48
CA GLY A 406 -1.89 -10.69 7.03
C GLY A 406 -2.70 -11.82 6.45
N LEU A 407 -2.61 -11.94 5.13
CA LEU A 407 -3.15 -13.07 4.39
C LEU A 407 -1.99 -13.92 3.86
N TYR A 408 -2.29 -15.16 3.48
CA TYR A 408 -1.36 -16.00 2.73
C TYR A 408 -2.13 -17.01 1.89
N GLY A 409 -1.54 -17.48 0.79
CA GLY A 409 -2.14 -18.51 -0.05
C GLY A 409 -2.92 -17.95 -1.26
N ARG A 410 -3.90 -18.72 -1.74
CA ARG A 410 -4.58 -18.47 -3.03
C ARG A 410 -6.10 -18.63 -2.95
N ALA A 411 -6.62 -19.81 -3.33
CA ALA A 411 -8.05 -20.07 -3.47
C ALA A 411 -8.77 -20.18 -2.12
N GLU A 412 -8.12 -20.80 -1.14
CA GLU A 412 -8.53 -20.79 0.26
C GLU A 412 -7.46 -20.06 1.09
N PRO A 413 -7.57 -18.74 1.25
CA PRO A 413 -6.60 -17.97 2.01
C PRO A 413 -6.47 -18.42 3.47
N LEU A 414 -5.27 -18.24 4.00
CA LEU A 414 -5.02 -18.18 5.43
C LEU A 414 -5.10 -16.73 5.89
N VAL A 415 -5.75 -16.49 7.03
CA VAL A 415 -5.44 -15.34 7.89
C VAL A 415 -4.33 -15.77 8.83
N ILE A 416 -3.29 -14.95 8.90
CA ILE A 416 -2.16 -15.13 9.80
C ILE A 416 -2.13 -13.98 10.77
N PHE A 417 -2.24 -14.28 12.06
CA PHE A 417 -2.11 -13.31 13.14
C PHE A 417 -0.86 -13.65 13.95
N ARG A 418 0.02 -12.67 14.13
CA ARG A 418 1.24 -12.80 14.94
C ARG A 418 1.17 -11.77 16.05
N ALA A 419 1.53 -12.16 17.25
CA ALA A 419 1.54 -11.28 18.40
C ALA A 419 2.70 -11.62 19.35
N ALA A 420 3.14 -10.63 20.11
CA ALA A 420 4.06 -10.81 21.21
C ALA A 420 3.68 -9.92 22.40
N HIS A 421 3.91 -10.43 23.59
CA HIS A 421 3.52 -9.81 24.85
C HIS A 421 4.64 -10.01 25.90
N PRO A 422 4.82 -9.08 26.85
CA PRO A 422 5.81 -9.24 27.92
C PRO A 422 5.57 -10.47 28.82
N GLN A 423 4.31 -10.89 28.94
CA GLN A 423 3.88 -11.98 29.81
C GLN A 423 2.90 -12.92 29.10
N ALA A 424 2.81 -14.16 29.58
CA ALA A 424 1.83 -15.10 29.08
C ALA A 424 0.40 -14.63 29.36
N LEU A 425 -0.49 -14.82 28.39
CA LEU A 425 -1.90 -14.52 28.58
C LEU A 425 -2.59 -15.57 29.47
N PRO A 426 -3.59 -15.17 30.28
CA PRO A 426 -4.46 -16.12 30.95
C PRO A 426 -5.15 -17.05 29.94
N GLU A 427 -5.37 -18.31 30.32
CA GLU A 427 -6.03 -19.30 29.46
C GLU A 427 -7.44 -18.87 29.02
N SER A 428 -8.19 -18.13 29.85
CA SER A 428 -9.48 -17.56 29.47
C SER A 428 -9.38 -16.60 28.28
N ARG A 429 -8.35 -15.75 28.23
CA ARG A 429 -8.11 -14.86 27.09
C ARG A 429 -7.69 -15.64 25.84
N LEU A 430 -6.91 -16.71 26.00
CA LEU A 430 -6.58 -17.59 24.88
C LEU A 430 -7.84 -18.26 24.29
N GLN A 431 -8.79 -18.66 25.13
CA GLN A 431 -10.08 -19.24 24.69
C GLN A 431 -10.97 -18.22 23.98
N GLU A 432 -11.00 -16.98 24.45
CA GLU A 432 -11.72 -15.89 23.77
C GLU A 432 -11.12 -15.60 22.39
N ILE A 433 -9.79 -15.57 22.28
CA ILE A 433 -9.09 -15.44 21.01
C ILE A 433 -9.38 -16.65 20.10
N ASP A 434 -9.32 -17.87 20.63
CA ASP A 434 -9.69 -19.08 19.88
C ASP A 434 -11.12 -18.98 19.32
N THR A 435 -12.07 -18.47 20.11
CA THR A 435 -13.46 -18.25 19.69
C THR A 435 -13.54 -17.20 18.57
N LEU A 436 -12.73 -16.14 18.64
CA LEU A 436 -12.63 -15.10 17.62
C LEU A 436 -12.11 -15.67 16.28
N PHE A 437 -11.21 -16.64 16.29
CA PHE A 437 -10.71 -17.30 15.08
C PHE A 437 -11.52 -18.55 14.66
N GLY A 438 -12.57 -18.90 15.41
CA GLY A 438 -13.35 -20.11 15.15
C GLY A 438 -12.54 -21.39 15.37
N LEU A 439 -11.66 -21.37 16.37
CA LEU A 439 -10.85 -22.50 16.84
C LEU A 439 -11.45 -23.18 18.08
N GLY A 440 -12.51 -22.63 18.68
CA GLY A 440 -13.11 -23.13 19.92
C GLY A 440 -13.81 -24.51 19.84
N ASP A 441 -13.96 -25.08 18.64
CA ASP A 441 -14.54 -26.42 18.46
C ASP A 441 -13.63 -27.49 19.08
N ASN A 442 -14.18 -28.30 19.98
CA ASN A 442 -13.47 -29.35 20.71
C ASN A 442 -13.60 -30.74 20.07
N THR A 443 -14.33 -30.89 18.97
CA THR A 443 -14.63 -32.22 18.38
C THR A 443 -13.47 -32.81 17.58
N ALA A 444 -12.66 -31.98 16.91
CA ALA A 444 -11.54 -32.42 16.06
C ALA A 444 -10.26 -31.62 16.36
N VAL A 445 -9.91 -31.51 17.65
CA VAL A 445 -8.81 -30.68 18.13
C VAL A 445 -7.67 -31.49 18.74
N ILE A 446 -6.44 -31.07 18.43
CA ILE A 446 -5.23 -31.51 19.14
C ILE A 446 -4.77 -30.35 20.02
N VAL A 447 -4.62 -30.60 21.32
CA VAL A 447 -4.19 -29.61 22.31
C VAL A 447 -2.88 -30.05 22.94
N TYR A 448 -1.94 -29.12 23.07
CA TYR A 448 -0.73 -29.28 23.86
C TYR A 448 -0.61 -28.10 24.82
N ALA A 449 -0.42 -28.39 26.11
CA ALA A 449 -0.23 -27.37 27.12
C ALA A 449 0.94 -27.76 28.03
N ASP A 450 1.83 -26.79 28.28
CA ASP A 450 2.87 -26.87 29.30
C ASP A 450 2.81 -25.58 30.13
N PRO A 451 2.05 -25.55 31.25
CA PRO A 451 1.91 -24.37 32.09
C PRO A 451 3.24 -23.93 32.71
N ARG A 452 4.20 -24.82 32.93
CA ARG A 452 5.51 -24.45 33.50
C ARG A 452 6.31 -23.62 32.51
N ARG A 453 6.22 -23.97 31.22
CA ARG A 453 6.87 -23.24 30.13
C ARG A 453 5.98 -22.17 29.50
N GLN A 454 4.78 -21.96 30.02
CA GLN A 454 3.79 -21.01 29.49
C GLN A 454 3.42 -21.28 28.02
N ILE A 455 3.39 -22.56 27.63
CA ILE A 455 3.06 -22.99 26.27
C ILE A 455 1.60 -23.47 26.22
N SER A 456 0.85 -22.99 25.25
CA SER A 456 -0.53 -23.42 24.96
C SER A 456 -0.71 -23.45 23.44
N LYS A 457 -0.95 -24.64 22.88
CA LYS A 457 -1.08 -24.86 21.45
C LYS A 457 -2.34 -25.64 21.14
N ARG A 458 -2.96 -25.30 20.02
CA ARG A 458 -4.23 -25.86 19.57
C ARG A 458 -4.20 -26.03 18.05
N ALA A 459 -4.61 -27.20 17.56
CA ALA A 459 -4.70 -27.48 16.13
C ALA A 459 -6.08 -28.09 15.82
N LEU A 460 -6.82 -27.45 14.92
CA LEU A 460 -8.15 -27.85 14.47
C LEU A 460 -8.03 -28.59 13.13
N ALA A 461 -8.40 -29.88 13.12
CA ALA A 461 -8.22 -30.75 11.98
C ALA A 461 -9.47 -31.60 11.64
N PRO A 462 -10.61 -30.98 11.27
CA PRO A 462 -11.78 -31.71 10.82
C PRO A 462 -11.46 -32.55 9.59
N ASP A 463 -12.02 -33.77 9.54
CA ASP A 463 -11.86 -34.72 8.42
C ASP A 463 -10.40 -34.98 8.01
N GLY A 464 -9.47 -34.92 8.98
CA GLY A 464 -8.05 -35.14 8.73
C GLY A 464 -7.38 -34.03 7.90
N LYS A 465 -7.96 -32.83 7.85
CA LYS A 465 -7.38 -31.65 7.20
C LYS A 465 -7.15 -30.52 8.20
N LEU A 466 -5.93 -30.01 8.27
CA LEU A 466 -5.58 -28.94 9.19
C LEU A 466 -6.15 -27.60 8.72
N THR A 467 -7.16 -27.08 9.42
CA THR A 467 -7.85 -25.83 9.04
C THR A 467 -7.52 -24.66 9.95
N GLY A 468 -6.93 -24.91 11.12
CA GLY A 468 -6.57 -23.87 12.06
C GLY A 468 -5.51 -24.29 13.06
N VAL A 469 -4.60 -23.39 13.42
CA VAL A 469 -3.59 -23.61 14.46
C VAL A 469 -3.40 -22.34 15.28
N ARG A 470 -3.35 -22.47 16.60
CA ARG A 470 -2.79 -21.48 17.52
C ARG A 470 -1.52 -22.05 18.15
N LEU A 471 -0.42 -21.31 18.05
CA LEU A 471 0.83 -21.55 18.73
C LEU A 471 1.07 -20.43 19.73
N ALA A 472 1.05 -20.69 21.04
CA ALA A 472 1.34 -19.67 22.05
C ALA A 472 2.48 -20.12 22.99
N GLY A 473 3.38 -19.20 23.31
CA GLY A 473 4.62 -19.43 24.08
C GLY A 473 5.77 -20.03 23.28
N GLU A 474 5.47 -20.82 22.24
CA GLU A 474 6.47 -21.44 21.36
C GLU A 474 5.91 -21.51 19.93
N THR A 475 6.60 -20.90 18.96
CA THR A 475 6.06 -20.61 17.62
C THR A 475 6.91 -21.15 16.46
N GLN A 476 7.94 -21.97 16.71
CA GLN A 476 8.87 -22.44 15.66
C GLN A 476 8.17 -23.15 14.49
N ALA A 477 7.03 -23.81 14.75
CA ALA A 477 6.30 -24.52 13.72
C ALA A 477 5.59 -23.62 12.70
N GLU A 478 5.49 -22.31 12.94
CA GLU A 478 4.78 -21.36 12.08
C GLU A 478 5.15 -21.50 10.60
N ALA A 479 6.45 -21.43 10.28
CA ALA A 479 6.90 -21.27 8.91
C ALA A 479 6.45 -22.43 8.02
N TRP A 480 6.61 -23.67 8.48
CA TRP A 480 6.20 -24.83 7.70
C TRP A 480 4.69 -25.08 7.78
N LEU A 481 4.03 -24.76 8.90
CA LEU A 481 2.57 -24.89 9.02
C LEU A 481 1.85 -23.97 8.03
N LYS A 482 2.32 -22.73 7.91
CA LYS A 482 1.82 -21.76 6.93
C LYS A 482 1.83 -22.33 5.51
N GLU A 483 2.95 -22.94 5.11
CA GLU A 483 3.12 -23.54 3.78
C GLU A 483 2.15 -24.72 3.58
N VAL A 484 2.15 -25.70 4.48
CA VAL A 484 1.36 -26.93 4.29
C VAL A 484 -0.14 -26.71 4.40
N MET A 485 -0.58 -25.76 5.22
CA MET A 485 -2.00 -25.39 5.33
C MET A 485 -2.49 -24.64 4.10
N ALA A 486 -1.62 -23.84 3.44
CA ALA A 486 -2.01 -23.12 2.23
C ALA A 486 -2.17 -24.06 1.03
N ASP A 487 -1.36 -25.11 0.97
CA ASP A 487 -1.32 -26.05 -0.17
C ASP A 487 -2.06 -27.37 0.09
N ASP A 488 -2.61 -27.58 1.29
CA ASP A 488 -3.24 -28.85 1.73
C ASP A 488 -2.33 -30.08 1.57
N THR A 489 -1.03 -29.91 1.80
CA THR A 489 -0.04 -30.98 1.55
C THR A 489 0.31 -31.80 2.79
N LEU A 490 -0.29 -31.53 3.95
CA LEU A 490 0.04 -32.25 5.19
C LEU A 490 -0.74 -33.57 5.26
N ASP A 491 -0.01 -34.68 5.30
CA ASP A 491 -0.61 -36.01 5.52
C ASP A 491 -1.33 -36.06 6.87
N ALA A 492 -2.50 -36.70 6.91
CA ALA A 492 -3.33 -36.79 8.11
C ALA A 492 -2.56 -37.38 9.31
N GLU A 493 -1.68 -38.35 9.08
CA GLU A 493 -0.86 -38.97 10.14
C GLU A 493 0.17 -38.00 10.76
N LEU A 494 0.56 -36.97 10.02
CA LEU A 494 1.55 -35.98 10.44
C LEU A 494 0.93 -34.78 11.16
N ILE A 495 -0.41 -34.66 11.19
CA ILE A 495 -1.12 -33.56 11.85
C ILE A 495 -0.79 -33.45 13.34
N ARG A 496 -0.51 -34.57 14.01
CA ARG A 496 -0.09 -34.59 15.43
C ARG A 496 1.15 -33.73 15.72
N TRP A 497 1.98 -33.48 14.71
CA TRP A 497 3.18 -32.66 14.83
C TRP A 497 2.91 -31.16 14.72
N ALA A 498 1.67 -30.74 14.38
CA ALA A 498 1.32 -29.32 14.31
C ALA A 498 1.47 -28.60 15.65
N VAL A 499 1.39 -29.32 16.76
CA VAL A 499 1.61 -28.77 18.11
C VAL A 499 3.00 -29.08 18.68
N ALA A 500 3.85 -29.82 17.95
CA ALA A 500 5.20 -30.12 18.40
C ALA A 500 6.13 -28.89 18.27
N PRO A 501 7.15 -28.75 19.14
CA PRO A 501 8.10 -27.63 19.07
C PRO A 501 9.19 -27.90 18.02
N ILE A 502 8.79 -28.03 16.76
CA ILE A 502 9.69 -28.32 15.64
C ILE A 502 9.62 -27.20 14.59
N GLY A 503 10.77 -26.63 14.26
CA GLY A 503 10.90 -25.63 13.19
C GLY A 503 10.94 -26.22 11.77
N GLN A 504 11.17 -27.52 11.67
CA GLN A 504 11.20 -28.26 10.40
C GLN A 504 9.98 -29.18 10.31
N ARG A 505 9.37 -29.23 9.12
CA ARG A 505 8.25 -30.12 8.84
C ARG A 505 8.67 -31.59 9.01
N PRO A 506 7.84 -32.43 9.64
CA PRO A 506 8.09 -33.88 9.73
C PRO A 506 7.82 -34.58 8.39
N GLY A 507 8.55 -35.66 8.10
CA GLY A 507 8.42 -36.47 6.88
C GLY A 507 9.42 -36.10 5.77
N ARG A 508 9.41 -36.85 4.66
CA ARG A 508 10.21 -36.52 3.46
C ARG A 508 9.46 -35.52 2.60
N LEU A 509 10.08 -34.38 2.35
CA LEU A 509 9.55 -33.30 1.52
C LEU A 509 10.04 -33.45 0.05
N PRO A 510 9.20 -33.17 -0.96
CA PRO A 510 9.68 -32.54 -2.19
C PRO A 510 10.38 -31.23 -1.81
N PRO A 511 11.50 -30.85 -2.44
CA PRO A 511 12.26 -29.67 -2.04
C PRO A 511 11.39 -28.41 -1.98
N ARG A 512 11.62 -27.61 -0.93
CA ARG A 512 11.03 -26.27 -0.77
C ARG A 512 11.13 -25.49 -2.08
N SER A 513 10.05 -24.83 -2.44
CA SER A 513 10.01 -24.04 -3.66
C SER A 513 9.15 -22.81 -3.46
N HIS A 514 9.79 -21.69 -3.17
CA HIS A 514 9.12 -20.40 -3.11
C HIS A 514 8.64 -19.95 -4.51
N VAL A 515 7.69 -19.03 -4.54
CA VAL A 515 7.21 -18.44 -5.79
C VAL A 515 8.24 -17.46 -6.34
N VAL A 516 8.73 -17.68 -7.56
CA VAL A 516 9.67 -16.78 -8.24
C VAL A 516 8.92 -15.79 -9.11
N CYS A 517 7.95 -16.25 -9.92
CA CYS A 517 7.12 -15.36 -10.73
C CYS A 517 5.67 -15.37 -10.30
N LYS A 518 5.24 -14.30 -9.63
CA LYS A 518 3.89 -14.17 -9.09
C LYS A 518 2.81 -13.86 -10.11
N CYS A 519 3.12 -13.08 -11.16
CA CYS A 519 2.16 -12.76 -12.22
C CYS A 519 1.69 -14.00 -12.97
N ALA A 520 2.62 -14.94 -13.18
CA ALA A 520 2.38 -16.17 -13.91
C ALA A 520 2.25 -17.40 -13.00
N ASP A 521 2.36 -17.18 -11.68
CA ASP A 521 2.20 -18.19 -10.65
C ASP A 521 3.20 -19.36 -10.70
N VAL A 522 4.47 -19.03 -10.91
CA VAL A 522 5.56 -19.99 -11.16
C VAL A 522 6.51 -20.05 -9.97
N THR A 523 6.79 -21.26 -9.53
CA THR A 523 7.65 -21.58 -8.38
C THR A 523 9.09 -21.92 -8.78
N ALA A 524 10.03 -21.80 -7.84
CA ALA A 524 11.44 -22.10 -8.04
C ALA A 524 11.69 -23.55 -8.51
N ALA A 525 10.92 -24.52 -8.03
CA ALA A 525 10.99 -25.93 -8.43
C ALA A 525 10.49 -26.14 -9.85
N GLN A 526 9.42 -25.47 -10.28
CA GLN A 526 8.97 -25.53 -11.68
C GLN A 526 10.05 -24.99 -12.60
N ILE A 527 10.65 -23.84 -12.25
CA ILE A 527 11.76 -23.26 -13.02
C ILE A 527 12.95 -24.22 -13.01
N THR A 528 13.35 -24.74 -11.85
CA THR A 528 14.50 -25.66 -11.73
C THR A 528 14.27 -26.95 -12.52
N GLY A 529 13.04 -27.48 -12.53
CA GLY A 529 12.67 -28.65 -13.32
C GLY A 529 12.75 -28.37 -14.82
N ASP A 530 12.18 -27.26 -15.28
CA ASP A 530 12.27 -26.85 -16.69
C ASP A 530 13.74 -26.60 -17.09
N LEU A 531 14.50 -25.93 -16.24
CA LEU A 531 15.93 -25.67 -16.39
C LEU A 531 16.74 -26.97 -16.50
N ALA A 532 16.46 -27.97 -15.66
CA ALA A 532 17.14 -29.27 -15.71
C ALA A 532 16.95 -29.99 -17.05
N THR A 533 15.88 -29.69 -17.79
CA THR A 533 15.63 -30.18 -19.16
C THR A 533 16.25 -29.32 -20.26
N GLY A 534 17.07 -28.31 -19.91
CA GLY A 534 17.74 -27.41 -20.85
C GLY A 534 16.93 -26.17 -21.25
N ALA A 535 15.93 -25.77 -20.47
CA ALA A 535 15.14 -24.57 -20.78
C ALA A 535 15.99 -23.28 -20.73
N THR A 536 15.84 -22.42 -21.72
CA THR A 536 16.40 -21.05 -21.71
C THR A 536 15.40 -20.05 -21.10
N LEU A 537 15.84 -18.82 -20.79
CA LEU A 537 14.93 -17.75 -20.33
C LEU A 537 13.76 -17.54 -21.30
N ALA A 538 14.01 -17.56 -22.61
CA ALA A 538 12.98 -17.41 -23.62
C ALA A 538 11.97 -18.57 -23.59
N MET A 539 12.42 -19.81 -23.31
CA MET A 539 11.55 -20.97 -23.15
C MET A 539 10.69 -20.86 -21.90
N LEU A 540 11.27 -20.46 -20.77
CA LEU A 540 10.54 -20.20 -19.51
C LEU A 540 9.49 -19.09 -19.69
N GLN A 541 9.83 -17.99 -20.37
CA GLN A 541 8.91 -16.91 -20.72
C GLN A 541 7.78 -17.39 -21.63
N LYS A 542 8.06 -18.27 -22.59
CA LYS A 542 7.03 -18.80 -23.50
C LYS A 542 6.09 -19.78 -22.81
N GLN A 543 6.63 -20.76 -22.08
CA GLN A 543 5.90 -21.89 -21.49
C GLN A 543 5.18 -21.49 -20.20
N ARG A 544 5.90 -20.82 -19.30
CA ARG A 544 5.41 -20.50 -17.96
C ARG A 544 4.95 -19.06 -17.83
N LYS A 545 5.15 -18.20 -18.85
CA LYS A 545 4.86 -16.75 -18.82
C LYS A 545 5.60 -15.99 -17.70
N CYS A 546 6.57 -16.61 -17.05
CA CYS A 546 7.35 -15.93 -16.03
C CYS A 546 8.24 -14.86 -16.68
N GLY A 547 8.29 -13.66 -16.09
CA GLY A 547 9.10 -12.56 -16.62
C GLY A 547 8.52 -11.84 -17.85
N THR A 548 7.29 -12.14 -18.29
CA THR A 548 6.62 -11.44 -19.41
C THR A 548 5.57 -10.41 -18.98
N PHE A 549 5.23 -10.38 -17.70
CA PHE A 549 4.29 -9.42 -17.13
C PHE A 549 5.05 -8.23 -16.54
N CYS A 550 5.21 -8.15 -15.22
CA CYS A 550 5.89 -7.04 -14.56
C CYS A 550 7.42 -7.09 -14.62
N GLY A 551 8.02 -8.19 -15.12
CA GLY A 551 9.48 -8.36 -15.22
C GLY A 551 10.25 -8.48 -13.89
N SER A 552 9.59 -8.33 -12.73
CA SER A 552 10.28 -8.30 -11.43
C SER A 552 10.99 -9.59 -11.02
N CYS A 553 10.58 -10.73 -11.54
CA CYS A 553 11.24 -12.01 -11.30
C CYS A 553 12.48 -12.21 -12.19
N LEU A 554 12.75 -11.30 -13.15
CA LEU A 554 13.87 -11.44 -14.10
C LEU A 554 15.25 -11.47 -13.43
N PRO A 555 15.56 -10.66 -12.39
CA PRO A 555 16.85 -10.74 -11.71
C PRO A 555 17.09 -12.13 -11.10
N GLU A 556 16.10 -12.66 -10.39
CA GLU A 556 16.17 -13.98 -9.78
C GLU A 556 16.19 -15.10 -10.82
N LEU A 557 15.34 -15.03 -11.86
CA LEU A 557 15.38 -15.98 -12.98
C LEU A 557 16.78 -16.03 -13.61
N ARG A 558 17.42 -14.87 -13.81
CA ARG A 558 18.79 -14.79 -14.35
C ARG A 558 19.81 -15.40 -13.38
N GLN A 559 19.66 -15.19 -12.07
CA GLN A 559 20.51 -15.84 -11.07
C GLN A 559 20.35 -17.36 -11.08
N MET A 560 19.12 -17.87 -11.14
CA MET A 560 18.83 -19.30 -11.22
C MET A 560 19.42 -19.94 -12.49
N ILE A 561 19.28 -19.28 -13.64
CA ILE A 561 19.87 -19.73 -14.92
C ILE A 561 21.40 -19.74 -14.84
N SER A 562 22.00 -18.66 -14.32
CA SER A 562 23.46 -18.55 -14.21
C SER A 562 24.05 -19.58 -13.23
N GLY A 563 23.36 -19.80 -12.10
CA GLY A 563 23.75 -20.80 -11.12
C GLY A 563 23.67 -22.24 -11.65
N GLN A 564 22.78 -22.52 -12.59
CA GLN A 564 22.72 -23.81 -13.26
C GLN A 564 23.86 -24.01 -14.26
N ALA A 565 24.20 -22.97 -15.03
CA ALA A 565 25.32 -23.03 -15.98
C ALA A 565 26.66 -23.36 -15.28
N LEU A 566 26.88 -22.80 -14.09
CA LEU A 566 28.05 -23.10 -13.24
C LEU A 566 28.05 -24.55 -12.71
N ARG A 567 26.89 -25.10 -12.33
CA ARG A 567 26.78 -26.51 -11.90
C ARG A 567 27.00 -27.49 -13.05
N ALA A 568 26.59 -27.12 -14.26
CA ALA A 568 26.82 -27.92 -15.46
C ALA A 568 28.30 -27.92 -15.88
N SER A 569 29.04 -26.81 -15.67
CA SER A 569 30.48 -26.77 -15.91
C SER A 569 31.27 -27.57 -14.87
N ASP A 570 30.89 -27.52 -13.59
CA ASP A 570 31.58 -28.29 -12.54
C ASP A 570 31.36 -29.81 -12.68
N ALA A 571 30.17 -30.23 -13.16
CA ALA A 571 29.87 -31.63 -13.44
C ALA A 571 30.53 -32.18 -14.73
N ALA A 572 31.09 -31.32 -15.58
CA ALA A 572 31.83 -31.72 -16.79
C ALA A 572 33.35 -31.80 -16.56
N VAL A 573 33.83 -31.39 -15.38
CA VAL A 573 35.25 -31.38 -14.97
C VAL A 573 35.56 -32.52 -13.98
N LEU A 574 34.54 -33.23 -13.48
CA LEU A 574 34.61 -34.50 -12.76
C LEU A 574 34.29 -35.66 -13.70
#